data_AF-A0A5C1NJA9-F1
#
_entry.id   AF-A0A5C1NJA9-F1
#
_cell.length_a   1.000
_cell.length_b   1.000
_cell.length_c   1.000
_cell.angle_alpha   90.00
_cell.angle_beta   90.00
_cell.angle_gamma   90.00
#
_symmetry.space_group_name_H-M   'P 1'
#
loop_
_entity.id
_entity.type
_entity.pdbx_description
1 polymer ?
#
loop_
_entity_poly.entity_id
_entity_poly.type
_entity_poly.pdbx_seq_one_letter_code
_entity_poly.pdbx_strand_id
1 'polypeptide(L)'
;MTKFSASPIHACRSGKYWLATLTAALWLACSLPALAADELKIEPININEASAELLAELPGIGPSKADAIIAEREANGPYADLEDLTRVKGIGQNTVARLADEIRFSNAN
;
A
#
# COMPACT_ATOMS: atom_id res chain seq x y z
N MET A 1 -11.63 -74.19 -28.76
CA MET A 1 -13.05 -74.61 -28.79
C MET A 1 -13.27 -75.39 -27.50
N THR A 2 -14.08 -75.05 -26.50
CA THR A 2 -15.11 -74.03 -26.23
C THR A 2 -15.29 -74.09 -24.71
N LYS A 3 -15.24 -72.96 -24.00
CA LYS A 3 -15.87 -72.85 -22.67
C LYS A 3 -16.14 -71.38 -22.40
N PHE A 4 -17.34 -70.96 -22.78
CA PHE A 4 -18.48 -70.76 -21.87
C PHE A 4 -18.28 -69.53 -20.96
N SER A 5 -18.83 -68.44 -21.48
CA SER A 5 -19.38 -67.31 -20.74
C SER A 5 -20.07 -67.74 -19.45
N ALA A 6 -19.74 -67.07 -18.36
CA ALA A 6 -20.68 -66.79 -17.27
C ALA A 6 -20.12 -65.64 -16.43
N SER A 7 -20.65 -64.43 -16.66
CA SER A 7 -20.59 -63.34 -15.69
C SER A 7 -21.45 -63.69 -14.48
N PRO A 8 -21.00 -63.46 -13.25
CA PRO A 8 -21.90 -63.21 -12.13
C PRO A 8 -21.99 -61.71 -11.91
N ILE A 9 -23.18 -61.19 -12.20
CA ILE A 9 -23.67 -59.89 -11.77
C ILE A 9 -24.38 -60.09 -10.42
N HIS A 10 -24.18 -59.14 -9.51
CA HIS A 10 -24.93 -58.87 -8.27
C HIS A 10 -24.67 -59.74 -7.04
N ALA A 11 -24.15 -59.10 -5.98
CA ALA A 11 -24.90 -58.87 -4.73
C ALA A 11 -24.01 -58.10 -3.73
N CYS A 12 -24.40 -56.88 -3.36
CA CYS A 12 -25.06 -56.56 -2.08
C CYS A 12 -24.03 -56.23 -0.98
N ARG A 13 -23.73 -54.94 -0.76
CA ARG A 13 -24.34 -54.05 0.26
C ARG A 13 -23.75 -54.26 1.66
N SER A 14 -23.33 -53.12 2.24
CA SER A 14 -23.15 -52.89 3.67
C SER A 14 -21.85 -53.38 4.31
N GLY A 15 -20.79 -52.60 4.12
CA GLY A 15 -19.61 -52.59 4.98
C GLY A 15 -19.23 -51.14 5.28
N LYS A 16 -19.79 -50.61 6.36
CA LYS A 16 -19.72 -49.23 6.79
C LYS A 16 -18.35 -48.94 7.39
N TYR A 17 -17.58 -48.07 6.73
CA TYR A 17 -16.46 -47.26 7.21
C TYR A 17 -15.52 -47.88 8.26
N TRP A 18 -14.37 -48.36 7.80
CA TRP A 18 -13.12 -48.38 8.55
C TRP A 18 -11.98 -48.30 7.54
N LEU A 19 -10.95 -47.47 7.80
CA LEU A 19 -9.86 -47.06 6.88
C LEU A 19 -10.29 -45.94 5.90
N ALA A 20 -10.32 -44.65 6.23
CA ALA A 20 -9.28 -43.81 6.83
C ALA A 20 -7.90 -44.01 6.20
N THR A 21 -7.66 -43.43 5.02
CA THR A 21 -6.35 -42.84 4.63
C THR A 21 -6.45 -41.96 3.36
N LEU A 22 -6.25 -40.65 3.56
CA LEU A 22 -5.49 -39.74 2.67
C LEU A 22 -6.07 -39.30 1.31
N THR A 23 -7.31 -38.82 1.24
CA THR A 23 -7.74 -37.88 0.16
C THR A 23 -8.26 -36.55 0.73
N ALA A 24 -7.67 -36.08 1.83
CA ALA A 24 -8.05 -34.82 2.49
C ALA A 24 -6.86 -33.83 2.61
N ALA A 25 -5.77 -34.04 1.86
CA ALA A 25 -4.62 -33.13 1.86
C ALA A 25 -4.63 -32.13 0.68
N LEU A 26 -5.56 -32.25 -0.27
CA LEU A 26 -5.66 -31.37 -1.45
C LEU A 26 -6.79 -30.34 -1.36
N TRP A 27 -7.52 -30.31 -0.23
CA TRP A 27 -8.54 -29.30 0.07
C TRP A 27 -8.13 -28.37 1.21
N LEU A 28 -6.82 -28.30 1.48
CA LEU A 28 -6.24 -27.45 2.54
C LEU A 28 -5.14 -26.54 1.95
N ALA A 29 -5.41 -25.91 0.81
CA ALA A 29 -4.57 -24.86 0.24
C ALA A 29 -5.38 -23.58 -0.05
N CYS A 30 -6.49 -23.38 0.66
CA CYS A 30 -7.38 -22.22 0.50
C CYS A 30 -7.56 -21.45 1.82
N SER A 31 -6.52 -21.39 2.66
CA SER A 31 -6.56 -20.69 3.93
C SER A 31 -5.25 -19.98 4.27
N LEU A 32 -4.56 -19.45 3.26
CA LEU A 32 -3.67 -18.33 3.52
C LEU A 32 -4.55 -17.08 3.48
N PRO A 33 -4.81 -16.42 4.63
CA PRO A 33 -5.27 -15.04 4.55
C PRO A 33 -4.15 -14.29 3.85
N ALA A 34 -4.51 -13.61 2.77
CA ALA A 34 -3.65 -12.68 2.08
C ALA A 34 -2.89 -11.85 3.13
N LEU A 35 -1.56 -11.81 3.03
CA LEU A 35 -0.79 -10.81 3.75
C LEU A 35 -1.43 -9.46 3.40
N ALA A 36 -2.07 -8.85 4.41
CA ALA A 36 -2.47 -7.47 4.33
C ALA A 36 -1.18 -6.69 4.10
N ALA A 37 -0.97 -6.27 2.85
CA ALA A 37 -0.03 -5.21 2.57
C ALA A 37 -0.56 -4.00 3.33
N ASP A 38 0.08 -3.68 4.45
CA ASP A 38 -0.10 -2.41 5.11
C ASP A 38 0.30 -1.37 4.07
N GLU A 39 -0.71 -0.75 3.46
CA GLU A 39 -0.53 0.35 2.52
C GLU A 39 0.11 1.46 3.33
N LEU A 40 1.43 1.62 3.20
CA LEU A 40 2.18 2.72 3.80
C LEU A 40 1.65 4.02 3.19
N LYS A 41 0.55 4.51 3.76
CA LYS A 41 0.03 5.84 3.50
C LYS A 41 1.04 6.81 4.06
N ILE A 42 1.76 7.47 3.17
CA ILE A 42 2.59 8.61 3.51
C ILE A 42 1.63 9.67 4.05
N GLU A 43 1.72 9.96 5.34
CA GLU A 43 0.94 11.04 5.92
C GLU A 43 1.42 12.36 5.31
N PRO A 44 0.49 13.26 4.94
CA PRO A 44 0.87 14.54 4.38
C PRO A 44 1.79 15.31 5.34
N ILE A 45 2.92 15.77 4.83
CA ILE A 45 3.93 16.47 5.60
C ILE A 45 3.45 17.90 5.87
N ASN A 46 3.50 18.33 7.13
CA ASN A 46 3.15 19.71 7.48
C ASN A 46 4.29 20.66 7.11
N ILE A 47 4.11 21.48 6.07
CA ILE A 47 5.17 22.40 5.61
C ILE A 47 5.58 23.44 6.67
N ASN A 48 4.64 23.85 7.52
CA ASN A 48 4.87 24.89 8.52
C ASN A 48 5.70 24.38 9.72
N GLU A 49 5.71 23.08 9.95
CA GLU A 49 6.36 22.44 11.11
C GLU A 49 7.50 21.49 10.72
N ALA A 50 7.56 21.05 9.47
CA ALA A 50 8.56 20.10 8.99
C ALA A 50 10.00 20.63 9.15
N SER A 51 10.90 19.68 9.40
CA SER A 51 12.36 19.90 9.39
C SER A 51 12.90 19.95 7.96
N ALA A 52 14.11 20.49 7.79
CA ALA A 52 14.76 20.56 6.47
C ALA A 52 14.93 19.18 5.83
N GLU A 53 15.17 18.16 6.66
CA GLU A 53 15.34 16.77 6.24
C GLU A 53 14.05 16.21 5.65
N LEU A 54 12.92 16.36 6.37
CA LEU A 54 11.60 15.92 5.90
C LEU A 54 11.16 16.66 4.65
N LEU A 55 11.44 17.96 4.57
CA LEU A 55 11.16 18.75 3.37
C LEU A 55 11.99 18.27 2.16
N ALA A 56 13.23 17.86 2.38
CA ALA A 56 14.12 17.36 1.32
C ALA A 56 13.76 15.94 0.82
N GLU A 57 12.91 15.21 1.54
CA GLU A 57 12.35 13.94 1.07
C GLU A 57 11.24 14.14 0.03
N LEU A 58 10.66 15.34 -0.03
CA LEU A 58 9.57 15.65 -0.94
C LEU A 58 10.02 15.67 -2.41
N PRO A 59 9.17 15.20 -3.34
CA PRO A 59 9.51 15.12 -4.75
C PRO A 59 9.81 16.49 -5.38
N GLY A 60 11.08 16.77 -5.66
CA GLY A 60 11.52 18.02 -6.29
C GLY A 60 11.89 19.13 -5.32
N ILE A 61 11.85 18.86 -4.02
CA ILE A 61 12.50 19.67 -2.97
C ILE A 61 13.81 18.98 -2.60
N GLY A 62 14.91 19.68 -2.76
CA GLY A 62 16.23 19.22 -2.28
C GLY A 62 16.65 20.03 -1.05
N PRO A 63 17.83 19.73 -0.46
CA PRO A 63 18.31 20.41 0.74
C PRO A 63 18.31 21.94 0.60
N SER A 64 18.80 22.45 -0.54
CA SER A 64 18.81 23.90 -0.79
C SER A 64 17.42 24.55 -0.85
N LYS A 65 16.39 23.82 -1.29
CA LYS A 65 15.01 24.34 -1.34
C LYS A 65 14.33 24.20 0.03
N ALA A 66 14.61 23.12 0.75
CA ALA A 66 14.16 22.93 2.11
C ALA A 66 14.65 24.06 3.03
N ASP A 67 15.94 24.40 2.94
CA ASP A 67 16.51 25.54 3.67
C ASP A 67 15.83 26.86 3.28
N ALA A 68 15.55 27.06 1.99
CA ALA A 68 14.87 28.25 1.51
C ALA A 68 13.42 28.34 2.01
N ILE A 69 12.71 27.23 2.12
CA ILE A 69 11.36 27.17 2.71
C ILE A 69 11.39 27.61 4.18
N ILE A 70 12.38 27.13 4.94
CA ILE A 70 12.55 27.49 6.36
C ILE A 70 12.89 28.97 6.52
N ALA A 71 13.84 29.48 5.73
CA ALA A 71 14.21 30.89 5.77
C ALA A 71 13.03 31.80 5.38
N GLU A 72 12.21 31.38 4.42
CA GLU A 72 11.04 32.14 3.97
C GLU A 72 9.95 32.20 5.04
N ARG A 73 9.63 31.07 5.70
CA ARG A 73 8.64 31.06 6.79
C ARG A 73 9.10 31.88 8.01
N GLU A 74 10.39 31.92 8.27
CA GLU A 74 10.98 32.75 9.33
C GLU A 74 10.93 34.25 8.99
N ALA A 75 11.12 34.60 7.72
CA ALA A 75 11.15 35.99 7.27
C ALA A 75 9.75 36.58 7.06
N ASN A 76 8.83 35.82 6.49
CA ASN A 76 7.54 36.32 6.01
C ASN A 76 6.31 35.66 6.65
N GLY A 77 6.50 34.69 7.55
CA GLY A 77 5.43 33.99 8.26
C GLY A 77 5.02 32.65 7.62
N PRO A 78 4.07 31.93 8.24
CA PRO A 78 3.67 30.59 7.80
C PRO A 78 2.97 30.60 6.42
N TYR A 79 3.02 29.46 5.73
CA TYR A 79 2.31 29.24 4.47
C TYR A 79 0.84 28.94 4.75
N ALA A 80 -0.06 29.63 4.02
CA ALA A 80 -1.49 29.37 4.08
C ALA A 80 -1.92 28.40 2.99
N ASP A 81 -1.37 28.54 1.79
CA ASP A 81 -1.80 27.81 0.60
C ASP A 81 -0.61 27.29 -0.24
N LEU A 82 -0.91 26.39 -1.18
CA LEU A 82 0.08 25.86 -2.13
C LEU A 82 0.74 26.95 -2.99
N GLU A 83 0.00 28.01 -3.30
CA GLU A 83 0.49 29.11 -4.11
C GLU A 83 1.54 29.95 -3.38
N ASP A 84 1.49 30.02 -2.05
CA ASP A 84 2.52 30.72 -1.27
C ASP A 84 3.90 30.06 -1.39
N LEU A 85 3.97 28.76 -1.70
CA LEU A 85 5.24 28.07 -1.91
C LEU A 85 6.01 28.63 -3.12
N THR A 86 5.33 29.30 -4.05
CA THR A 86 5.98 29.95 -5.20
C THR A 86 6.80 31.18 -4.81
N ARG A 87 6.65 31.69 -3.58
CA ARG A 87 7.48 32.76 -3.02
C ARG A 87 8.93 32.31 -2.78
N VAL A 88 9.12 31.01 -2.59
CA VAL A 88 10.45 30.42 -2.38
C VAL A 88 11.21 30.33 -3.70
N LYS A 89 12.42 30.88 -3.71
CA LYS A 89 13.29 30.86 -4.90
C LYS A 89 13.61 29.41 -5.32
N GLY A 90 13.17 29.04 -6.53
CA GLY A 90 13.41 27.71 -7.10
C GLY A 90 12.26 26.71 -6.92
N ILE A 91 11.15 27.13 -6.32
CA ILE A 91 9.87 26.42 -6.36
C ILE A 91 9.02 27.08 -7.46
N GLY A 92 8.69 26.29 -8.49
CA GLY A 92 7.79 26.71 -9.56
C GLY A 92 6.50 25.90 -9.53
N GLN A 93 5.53 26.28 -10.37
CA GLN A 93 4.22 25.62 -10.45
C GLN A 93 4.31 24.09 -10.65
N ASN A 94 5.30 23.63 -11.43
CA ASN A 94 5.52 22.20 -11.65
C ASN A 94 5.91 21.46 -10.35
N THR A 95 6.72 22.09 -9.49
CA THR A 95 7.04 21.51 -8.17
C THR A 95 5.81 21.54 -7.28
N VAL A 96 5.09 22.66 -7.22
CA VAL A 96 3.88 22.80 -6.40
C VAL A 96 2.84 21.74 -6.75
N ALA A 97 2.60 21.49 -8.05
CA ALA A 97 1.66 20.47 -8.50
C ALA A 97 2.03 19.06 -8.00
N ARG A 98 3.33 18.75 -7.88
CA ARG A 98 3.81 17.47 -7.33
C ARG A 98 3.73 17.38 -5.82
N LEU A 99 3.72 18.53 -5.14
CA LEU A 99 3.62 18.61 -3.69
C LEU A 99 2.18 18.63 -3.20
N ALA A 100 1.22 19.00 -4.05
CA ALA A 100 -0.18 19.17 -3.70
C ALA A 100 -0.78 17.94 -2.99
N ASP A 101 -0.37 16.73 -3.36
CA ASP A 101 -0.85 15.48 -2.77
C ASP A 101 -0.04 15.01 -1.55
N GLU A 102 1.16 15.58 -1.33
CA GLU A 102 2.13 15.11 -0.32
C GLU A 102 2.21 16.02 0.91
N ILE A 103 1.66 17.23 0.84
CA ILE A 103 1.79 18.23 1.90
C ILE A 103 0.44 18.63 2.49
N ARG A 104 0.48 19.06 3.75
CA ARG A 104 -0.64 19.72 4.41
C ARG A 104 -0.20 21.03 5.06
N PHE A 105 -1.18 21.87 5.33
CA PHE A 105 -1.01 23.08 6.14
C PHE A 105 -1.65 22.84 7.50
N SER A 106 -1.10 23.41 8.57
CA SER A 106 -1.61 23.27 9.94
C SER A 106 -3.06 23.77 10.13
N ASN A 107 -3.64 24.42 9.12
CA ASN A 107 -5.04 24.80 9.03
C ASN A 107 -5.74 24.05 7.89
N ALA A 108 -6.03 22.76 8.10
CA ALA A 108 -7.01 22.05 7.30
C ALA A 108 -7.72 21.02 8.18
N ASN A 109 -9.03 21.22 8.35
CA ASN A 109 -10.01 20.29 8.91
C ASN A 109 -10.30 19.19 7.88
#